data_AF-A0A231RJH3-F1
#
_entry.id   AF-A0A231RJH3-F1
#
_cell.length_a   1.000
_cell.length_b   1.000
_cell.length_c   1.000
_cell.angle_alpha   90.00
_cell.angle_beta   90.00
_cell.angle_gamma   90.00
#
_symmetry.space_group_name_H-M   'P 1'
#
loop_
_entity.id
_entity.type
_entity.pdbx_description
1 polymer ?
#
loop_
_entity_poly.entity_id
_entity_poly.type
_entity_poly.pdbx_seq_one_letter_code
_entity_poly.pdbx_strand_id
1 'polypeptide(L)'
;MTISGITRGNPEAAHCAFTFDDGPMRISIDPWLDALEQGGACGTFFLTGEWFDRHPAKAREMLARGHELATHTYHHRRMADVTKAVFFEELRLAELAYQEATGRPVPALIRFPYASYRDENMEWLREWNYLLIEGEDTVDWSGPPSAQLVERVIPKLVNGAIFMFHANEIAKETPQAVKSLVRHTRDRGFAAVSVSELLRANGIPTGERSWQVRFRPAVQGSFLSEQWKPVAGDDELQKLAADSLEWGNPKAPTGAGAYSKWLQALSTPVQWDDDTRFVARSFAGQHWAYVRATVRGDALVLEDFAAKEAHADALVYILQWAAHEASAFGCKWVTASQDMRRIHKLCEQLGLEAEIVTQD
;
A
#
# COMPACT_ATOMS: atom_id res chain seq x y z
N MET A 1 21.96 9.97 -22.84
CA MET A 1 22.44 9.84 -21.44
C MET A 1 22.12 8.43 -21.01
N THR A 2 23.14 7.68 -20.59
CA THR A 2 22.98 6.31 -20.09
C THR A 2 22.00 6.32 -18.93
N ILE A 3 21.03 5.40 -18.96
CA ILE A 3 19.94 5.35 -18.01
C ILE A 3 20.45 4.56 -16.80
N SER A 4 20.87 5.25 -15.74
CA SER A 4 21.36 4.57 -14.54
C SER A 4 20.35 4.70 -13.40
N GLY A 5 20.30 3.69 -12.53
CA GLY A 5 19.62 3.78 -11.25
C GLY A 5 20.19 4.92 -10.39
N ILE A 6 19.38 5.40 -9.46
CA ILE A 6 19.79 6.40 -8.49
C ILE A 6 20.56 5.71 -7.37
N THR A 7 21.86 5.97 -7.31
CA THR A 7 22.76 5.37 -6.31
C THR A 7 23.02 6.27 -5.10
N ARG A 8 22.65 7.55 -5.18
CA ARG A 8 22.93 8.57 -4.17
C ARG A 8 21.98 9.76 -4.25
N GLY A 9 21.76 10.41 -3.11
CA GLY A 9 21.05 11.68 -2.98
C GLY A 9 21.95 12.92 -3.10
N ASN A 10 21.49 14.03 -2.52
CA ASN A 10 22.18 15.31 -2.54
C ASN A 10 23.49 15.26 -1.70
N PRO A 11 24.69 15.51 -2.29
CA PRO A 11 25.94 15.53 -1.54
C PRO A 11 26.11 16.69 -0.57
N GLU A 12 25.27 17.71 -0.65
CA GLU A 12 25.33 18.88 0.23
C GLU A 12 24.43 18.73 1.46
N ALA A 13 23.49 17.78 1.44
CA ALA A 13 22.61 17.48 2.55
C ALA A 13 23.21 16.39 3.43
N ALA A 14 23.27 16.61 4.74
CA ALA A 14 23.70 15.63 5.73
C ALA A 14 22.62 14.55 5.97
N HIS A 15 22.14 13.93 4.90
CA HIS A 15 21.14 12.88 4.91
C HIS A 15 21.76 11.56 4.42
N CYS A 16 21.24 10.44 4.92
CA CYS A 16 21.46 9.12 4.33
C CYS A 16 20.16 8.31 4.38
N ALA A 17 20.06 7.27 3.56
CA ALA A 17 18.92 6.36 3.56
C ALA A 17 19.36 4.93 3.90
N PHE A 18 18.70 4.32 4.88
CA PHE A 18 18.76 2.88 5.12
C PHE A 18 17.61 2.22 4.38
N THR A 19 17.93 1.30 3.48
CA THR A 19 16.95 0.65 2.63
C THR A 19 17.01 -0.87 2.76
N PHE A 20 15.86 -1.53 2.66
CA PHE A 20 15.72 -2.96 2.95
C PHE A 20 14.88 -3.65 1.88
N ASP A 21 15.40 -4.74 1.32
CA ASP A 21 14.74 -5.48 0.25
C ASP A 21 13.98 -6.73 0.76
N ASP A 22 13.12 -7.26 -0.11
CA ASP A 22 12.30 -8.49 -0.03
C ASP A 22 11.06 -8.42 0.87
N GLY A 23 11.27 -8.31 2.17
CA GLY A 23 10.28 -8.56 3.20
C GLY A 23 10.29 -10.02 3.72
N PRO A 24 10.33 -10.24 5.04
CA PRO A 24 10.42 -11.59 5.60
C PRO A 24 9.07 -12.31 5.49
N MET A 25 9.10 -13.59 5.13
CA MET A 25 7.89 -14.42 4.93
C MET A 25 7.60 -15.35 6.12
N ARG A 26 8.61 -15.65 6.94
CA ARG A 26 8.54 -16.63 8.04
C ARG A 26 8.91 -16.04 9.40
N ILE A 27 9.45 -14.83 9.44
CA ILE A 27 9.86 -14.13 10.66
C ILE A 27 9.23 -12.74 10.71
N SER A 28 9.19 -12.14 11.90
CA SER A 28 8.72 -10.75 12.02
C SER A 28 9.73 -9.77 11.45
N ILE A 29 9.23 -8.70 10.83
CA ILE A 29 10.01 -7.54 10.39
C ILE A 29 10.33 -6.57 11.56
N ASP A 30 9.66 -6.72 12.71
CA ASP A 30 9.79 -5.81 13.86
C ASP A 30 11.23 -5.55 14.32
N PRO A 31 12.16 -6.53 14.33
CA PRO A 31 13.55 -6.26 14.71
C PRO A 31 14.22 -5.17 13.88
N TRP A 32 13.90 -5.06 12.58
CA TRP A 32 14.43 -4.00 11.71
C TRP A 32 13.82 -2.64 12.05
N LEU A 33 12.50 -2.60 12.28
CA LEU A 33 11.78 -1.39 12.63
C LEU A 33 12.27 -0.84 13.97
N ASP A 34 12.39 -1.70 14.98
CA ASP A 34 12.86 -1.34 16.31
C ASP A 34 14.32 -0.86 16.31
N ALA A 35 15.16 -1.40 15.42
CA ALA A 35 16.54 -0.98 15.25
C ALA A 35 16.66 0.43 14.68
N LEU A 36 15.78 0.80 13.73
CA LEU A 36 15.72 2.14 13.15
C LEU A 36 15.21 3.18 14.17
N GLU A 37 14.10 2.87 14.85
CA GLU A 37 13.45 3.78 15.78
C GLU A 37 14.31 4.13 17.00
N GLN A 38 15.15 3.19 17.46
CA GLN A 38 16.05 3.42 18.60
C GLN A 38 17.03 4.58 18.40
N GLY A 39 17.24 5.06 17.17
CA GLY A 39 17.96 6.30 16.93
C GLY A 39 17.23 7.28 16.02
N GLY A 40 15.90 7.20 15.98
CA GLY A 40 15.05 8.16 15.27
C GLY A 40 15.22 8.13 13.75
N ALA A 41 15.59 6.97 13.18
CA ALA A 41 15.73 6.83 11.74
C ALA A 41 14.42 6.41 11.08
N CYS A 42 14.18 6.94 9.88
CA CYS A 42 13.24 6.39 8.92
C CYS A 42 13.98 5.40 8.00
N GLY A 43 13.31 4.32 7.61
CA GLY A 43 13.83 3.36 6.63
C GLY A 43 12.87 3.25 5.44
N THR A 44 13.41 2.89 4.29
CA THR A 44 12.63 2.58 3.09
C THR A 44 12.69 1.07 2.81
N PHE A 45 11.54 0.43 2.78
CA PHE A 45 11.42 -1.01 2.57
C PHE A 45 10.88 -1.29 1.17
N PHE A 46 11.70 -1.87 0.31
CA PHE A 46 11.29 -2.39 -1.00
C PHE A 46 10.77 -3.81 -0.78
N LEU A 47 9.44 -3.97 -0.75
CA LEU A 47 8.80 -5.24 -0.41
C LEU A 47 8.16 -5.86 -1.64
N THR A 48 8.13 -7.19 -1.66
CA THR A 48 7.47 -7.93 -2.74
C THR A 48 5.94 -7.79 -2.67
N GLY A 49 5.28 -7.86 -3.83
CA GLY A 49 3.82 -7.91 -3.91
C GLY A 49 3.21 -9.06 -3.10
N GLU A 50 3.85 -10.24 -3.13
CA GLU A 50 3.45 -11.37 -2.28
C GLU A 50 3.51 -11.05 -0.78
N TRP A 51 4.48 -10.23 -0.34
CA TRP A 51 4.58 -9.83 1.05
C TRP A 51 3.43 -8.91 1.45
N PHE A 52 3.07 -7.94 0.60
CA PHE A 52 1.92 -7.06 0.83
C PHE A 52 0.62 -7.84 0.98
N ASP A 53 0.40 -8.85 0.13
CA ASP A 53 -0.78 -9.70 0.18
C ASP A 53 -0.88 -10.52 1.47
N ARG A 54 0.26 -11.00 1.98
CA ARG A 54 0.31 -11.81 3.21
C ARG A 54 0.28 -10.97 4.47
N HIS A 55 0.79 -9.75 4.44
CA HIS A 55 1.03 -8.92 5.62
C HIS A 55 0.42 -7.50 5.55
N PRO A 56 -0.85 -7.33 5.11
CA PRO A 56 -1.42 -6.01 4.87
C PRO A 56 -1.53 -5.16 6.16
N ALA A 57 -1.84 -5.80 7.30
CA ALA A 57 -1.87 -5.11 8.59
C ALA A 57 -0.50 -4.57 9.00
N LYS A 58 0.57 -5.36 8.76
CA LYS A 58 1.95 -4.93 9.07
C LYS A 58 2.40 -3.81 8.13
N ALA A 59 2.01 -3.84 6.85
CA ALA A 59 2.27 -2.73 5.93
C ALA A 59 1.69 -1.40 6.46
N ARG A 60 0.43 -1.40 6.93
CA ARG A 60 -0.18 -0.21 7.54
C ARG A 60 0.52 0.24 8.82
N GLU A 61 0.93 -0.71 9.66
CA GLU A 61 1.69 -0.43 10.87
C GLU A 61 3.04 0.23 10.55
N MET A 62 3.79 -0.27 9.57
CA MET A 62 5.07 0.31 9.16
C MET A 62 4.92 1.76 8.67
N LEU A 63 3.87 2.04 7.89
CA LEU A 63 3.55 3.41 7.47
C LEU A 63 3.19 4.30 8.67
N ALA A 64 2.41 3.79 9.63
CA ALA A 64 2.04 4.52 10.85
C ALA A 64 3.24 4.79 11.76
N ARG A 65 4.26 3.92 11.73
CA ARG A 65 5.58 4.11 12.37
C ARG A 65 6.48 5.11 11.63
N GLY A 66 6.04 5.64 10.50
CA GLY A 66 6.74 6.67 9.73
C GLY A 66 7.77 6.13 8.73
N HIS A 67 7.78 4.81 8.48
CA HIS A 67 8.64 4.22 7.45
C HIS A 67 8.04 4.39 6.05
N GLU A 68 8.90 4.32 5.04
CA GLU A 68 8.49 4.31 3.64
C GLU A 68 8.44 2.87 3.11
N LEU A 69 7.43 2.57 2.30
CA LEU A 69 7.26 1.29 1.63
C LEU A 69 7.28 1.54 0.11
N ALA A 70 7.98 0.69 -0.64
CA ALA A 70 8.10 0.73 -2.09
C ALA A 70 8.12 -0.69 -2.67
N THR A 71 8.08 -0.83 -4.00
CA THR A 71 7.95 -2.14 -4.65
C THR A 71 9.30 -2.81 -4.94
N HIS A 72 9.37 -4.12 -4.67
CA HIS A 72 10.45 -5.01 -5.11
C HIS A 72 9.96 -6.05 -6.12
N THR A 73 9.05 -5.65 -7.02
CA THR A 73 8.28 -6.53 -7.93
C THR A 73 7.30 -7.44 -7.18
N TYR A 74 6.49 -8.23 -7.90
CA TYR A 74 5.51 -9.08 -7.23
C TYR A 74 6.13 -10.41 -6.79
N HIS A 75 6.76 -11.14 -7.72
CA HIS A 75 7.26 -12.50 -7.51
C HIS A 75 8.79 -12.58 -7.34
N HIS A 76 9.49 -11.44 -7.20
CA HIS A 76 10.94 -11.40 -7.04
C HIS A 76 11.70 -12.04 -8.23
N ARG A 77 11.29 -11.74 -9.47
CA ARG A 77 11.91 -12.29 -10.69
C ARG A 77 13.15 -11.52 -11.10
N ARG A 78 14.06 -12.19 -11.81
CA ARG A 78 15.13 -11.54 -12.57
C ARG A 78 14.53 -10.78 -13.76
N MET A 79 14.39 -9.46 -13.63
CA MET A 79 13.64 -8.65 -14.61
C MET A 79 14.37 -8.53 -15.96
N ALA A 80 15.69 -8.76 -15.98
CA ALA A 80 16.47 -8.88 -17.21
C ALA A 80 16.08 -10.10 -18.07
N ASP A 81 15.38 -11.09 -17.52
CA ASP A 81 15.05 -12.34 -18.22
C ASP A 81 13.59 -12.39 -18.68
N VAL A 82 12.77 -11.41 -18.31
CA VAL A 82 11.33 -11.40 -18.62
C VAL A 82 11.00 -10.59 -19.88
N THR A 83 9.85 -10.91 -20.49
CA THR A 83 9.28 -10.17 -21.63
C THR A 83 8.69 -8.83 -21.15
N LYS A 84 8.45 -7.89 -22.07
CA LYS A 84 7.81 -6.59 -21.77
C LYS A 84 6.44 -6.75 -21.10
N ALA A 85 5.65 -7.73 -21.55
CA ALA A 85 4.34 -8.00 -20.96
C ALA A 85 4.45 -8.47 -19.51
N VAL A 86 5.33 -9.45 -19.23
CA VAL A 86 5.56 -9.95 -17.87
C VAL A 86 6.17 -8.88 -16.98
N PHE A 87 7.04 -8.02 -17.52
CA PHE A 87 7.59 -6.88 -16.79
C PHE A 87 6.49 -5.98 -16.22
N PHE A 88 5.57 -5.49 -17.07
CA PHE A 88 4.47 -4.64 -16.60
C PHE A 88 3.45 -5.37 -15.75
N GLU A 89 3.27 -6.68 -15.95
CA GLU A 89 2.43 -7.50 -15.07
C GLU A 89 3.00 -7.57 -13.65
N GLU A 90 4.31 -7.79 -13.49
CA GLU A 90 4.98 -7.78 -12.18
C GLU A 90 4.83 -6.43 -11.47
N LEU A 91 5.00 -5.31 -12.18
CA LEU A 91 4.81 -3.97 -11.62
C LEU A 91 3.34 -3.73 -11.24
N ARG A 92 2.40 -4.03 -12.15
CA ARG A 92 0.97 -3.86 -11.92
C ARG A 92 0.51 -4.65 -10.69
N LEU A 93 0.87 -5.93 -10.60
CA LEU A 93 0.44 -6.77 -9.48
C LEU A 93 1.01 -6.26 -8.16
N ALA A 94 2.27 -5.81 -8.14
CA ALA A 94 2.88 -5.25 -6.95
C ALA A 94 2.23 -3.93 -6.52
N GLU A 95 1.90 -3.05 -7.47
CA GLU A 95 1.16 -1.81 -7.21
C GLU A 95 -0.22 -2.08 -6.62
N LEU A 96 -0.96 -3.03 -7.19
CA LEU A 96 -2.28 -3.41 -6.68
C LEU A 96 -2.20 -4.02 -5.28
N ALA A 97 -1.23 -4.91 -5.03
CA ALA A 97 -1.01 -5.49 -3.71
C ALA A 97 -0.65 -4.42 -2.67
N TYR A 98 0.26 -3.50 -3.01
CA TYR A 98 0.62 -2.36 -2.15
C TYR A 98 -0.61 -1.53 -1.81
N GLN A 99 -1.38 -1.10 -2.82
CA GLN A 99 -2.48 -0.17 -2.61
C GLN A 99 -3.61 -0.83 -1.82
N GLU A 100 -3.94 -2.09 -2.10
CA GLU A 100 -4.94 -2.83 -1.31
C GLU A 100 -4.47 -3.07 0.14
N ALA A 101 -3.18 -3.34 0.35
CA ALA A 101 -2.62 -3.52 1.69
C ALA A 101 -2.62 -2.23 2.51
N THR A 102 -2.23 -1.12 1.90
CA THR A 102 -1.95 0.16 2.60
C THR A 102 -3.11 1.15 2.55
N GLY A 103 -3.98 1.05 1.55
CA GLY A 103 -4.99 2.06 1.24
C GLY A 103 -4.40 3.37 0.71
N ARG A 104 -3.15 3.39 0.24
CA ARG A 104 -2.43 4.58 -0.22
C ARG A 104 -1.96 4.45 -1.68
N PRO A 105 -1.78 5.58 -2.38
CA PRO A 105 -1.04 5.60 -3.65
C PRO A 105 0.35 4.96 -3.50
N VAL A 106 0.79 4.27 -4.55
CA VAL A 106 2.08 3.56 -4.59
C VAL A 106 3.18 4.55 -4.94
N PRO A 107 4.25 4.69 -4.14
CA PRO A 107 5.41 5.47 -4.56
C PRO A 107 6.00 4.90 -5.85
N ALA A 108 6.29 5.76 -6.83
CA ALA A 108 6.91 5.37 -8.10
C ALA A 108 8.43 5.13 -7.94
N LEU A 109 8.78 4.36 -6.91
CA LEU A 109 10.13 3.92 -6.56
C LEU A 109 10.18 2.39 -6.68
N ILE A 110 11.19 1.88 -7.37
CA ILE A 110 11.43 0.44 -7.49
C ILE A 110 12.89 0.12 -7.23
N ARG A 111 13.14 -1.05 -6.67
CA ARG A 111 14.45 -1.72 -6.76
C ARG A 111 14.24 -3.07 -7.40
N PHE A 112 15.10 -3.44 -8.36
CA PHE A 112 14.96 -4.73 -9.03
C PHE A 112 15.63 -5.86 -8.25
N PRO A 113 14.95 -7.01 -8.10
CA PRO A 113 15.55 -8.23 -7.58
C PRO A 113 16.88 -8.54 -8.27
N TYR A 114 17.89 -8.89 -7.48
CA TYR A 114 19.24 -9.27 -7.94
C TYR A 114 19.97 -8.18 -8.75
N ALA A 115 19.53 -6.91 -8.68
CA ALA A 115 19.95 -5.86 -9.60
C ALA A 115 19.85 -6.29 -11.08
N SER A 116 18.88 -7.15 -11.39
CA SER A 116 18.77 -7.81 -12.69
C SER A 116 17.85 -7.02 -13.61
N TYR A 117 18.44 -6.19 -14.46
CA TYR A 117 17.75 -5.45 -15.52
C TYR A 117 18.68 -5.23 -16.73
N ARG A 118 18.08 -4.88 -17.87
CA ARG A 118 18.77 -4.47 -19.11
C ARG A 118 18.28 -3.09 -19.54
N ASP A 119 18.95 -2.47 -20.52
CA ASP A 119 18.63 -1.11 -20.98
C ASP A 119 17.16 -0.97 -21.39
N GLU A 120 16.57 -1.99 -22.04
CA GLU A 120 15.16 -1.97 -22.41
C GLU A 120 14.22 -1.92 -21.19
N ASN A 121 14.57 -2.58 -20.07
CA ASN A 121 13.77 -2.47 -18.85
C ASN A 121 13.74 -1.04 -18.31
N MET A 122 14.85 -0.30 -18.44
CA MET A 122 14.94 1.09 -18.00
C MET A 122 14.10 2.02 -18.88
N GLU A 123 13.98 1.73 -20.17
CA GLU A 123 13.04 2.42 -21.06
C GLU A 123 11.59 2.14 -20.64
N TRP A 124 11.27 0.88 -20.31
CA TRP A 124 9.92 0.50 -19.88
C TRP A 124 9.53 1.11 -18.53
N LEU A 125 10.46 1.21 -17.56
CA LEU A 125 10.20 1.91 -16.29
C LEU A 125 9.77 3.37 -16.51
N ARG A 126 10.39 4.06 -17.48
CA ARG A 126 10.05 5.45 -17.78
C ARG A 126 8.66 5.61 -18.37
N GLU A 127 8.15 4.62 -19.10
CA GLU A 127 6.76 4.64 -19.56
C GLU A 127 5.78 4.81 -18.40
N TRP A 128 6.15 4.36 -17.19
CA TRP A 128 5.35 4.44 -15.97
C TRP A 128 5.87 5.46 -14.95
N ASN A 129 6.84 6.31 -15.34
CA ASN A 129 7.48 7.33 -14.50
C ASN A 129 8.11 6.79 -13.20
N TYR A 130 8.64 5.56 -13.24
CA TYR A 130 9.37 4.99 -12.10
C TYR A 130 10.80 5.49 -12.00
N LEU A 131 11.26 5.61 -10.76
CA LEU A 131 12.66 5.78 -10.43
C LEU A 131 13.23 4.45 -9.92
N LEU A 132 14.28 3.96 -10.59
CA LEU A 132 15.07 2.85 -10.08
C LEU A 132 16.01 3.35 -8.98
N ILE A 133 15.90 2.75 -7.80
CA ILE A 133 16.73 3.07 -6.64
C ILE A 133 17.73 1.94 -6.43
N GLU A 134 19.00 2.30 -6.44
CA GLU A 134 20.12 1.42 -6.11
C GLU A 134 20.71 1.84 -4.76
N GLY A 135 22.00 1.64 -4.57
CA GLY A 135 22.72 2.03 -3.37
C GLY A 135 23.99 1.20 -3.19
N GLU A 136 24.68 1.46 -2.08
CA GLU A 136 25.82 0.69 -1.65
C GLU A 136 25.36 -0.65 -1.06
N ASP A 137 25.68 -1.75 -1.75
CA ASP A 137 25.43 -3.10 -1.24
C ASP A 137 26.29 -3.38 0.00
N THR A 138 25.62 -3.74 1.09
CA THR A 138 26.26 -4.11 2.37
C THR A 138 26.73 -5.56 2.39
N VAL A 139 26.21 -6.37 1.45
CA VAL A 139 26.44 -7.80 1.30
C VAL A 139 26.04 -8.55 2.57
N ASP A 140 24.94 -8.14 3.20
CA ASP A 140 24.36 -8.77 4.40
C ASP A 140 23.71 -10.12 4.09
N TRP A 141 23.24 -10.31 2.86
CA TRP A 141 22.75 -11.57 2.33
C TRP A 141 23.78 -12.70 2.39
N SER A 142 25.09 -12.42 2.51
CA SER A 142 26.12 -13.45 2.69
C SER A 142 26.24 -13.94 4.15
N GLY A 143 25.40 -13.43 5.07
CA GLY A 143 25.38 -13.77 6.49
C GLY A 143 26.61 -13.37 7.32
N PRO A 144 27.27 -12.22 7.09
CA PRO A 144 28.39 -11.80 7.94
C PRO A 144 27.90 -11.39 9.35
N PRO A 145 28.75 -11.45 10.38
CA PRO A 145 28.43 -10.89 11.69
C PRO A 145 28.12 -9.39 11.63
N SER A 146 27.24 -8.91 12.50
CA SER A 146 26.82 -7.50 12.55
C SER A 146 27.98 -6.49 12.64
N ALA A 147 29.06 -6.81 13.37
CA ALA A 147 30.24 -5.94 13.46
C ALA A 147 30.91 -5.72 12.09
N GLN A 148 30.98 -6.75 11.25
CA GLN A 148 31.57 -6.64 9.92
C GLN A 148 30.71 -5.79 8.98
N LEU A 149 29.38 -5.85 9.12
CA LEU A 149 28.48 -4.95 8.38
C LEU A 149 28.72 -3.49 8.77
N VAL A 150 28.88 -3.22 10.06
CA VAL A 150 29.18 -1.88 10.56
C VAL A 150 30.50 -1.36 10.00
N GLU A 151 31.55 -2.18 10.02
CA GLU A 151 32.87 -1.84 9.47
C GLU A 151 32.83 -1.54 7.96
N ARG A 152 31.98 -2.23 7.18
CA ARG A 152 31.81 -1.97 5.75
C ARG A 152 31.09 -0.65 5.47
N VAL A 153 30.11 -0.30 6.30
CA VAL A 153 29.22 0.85 6.06
C VAL A 153 29.80 2.16 6.55
N ILE A 154 30.45 2.20 7.72
CA ILE A 154 30.97 3.44 8.32
C ILE A 154 31.87 4.27 7.37
N PRO A 155 32.83 3.67 6.65
CA PRO A 155 33.69 4.42 5.72
C PRO A 155 32.92 5.02 4.54
N LYS A 156 31.77 4.45 4.19
CA LYS A 156 30.89 4.87 3.10
C LYS A 156 29.78 5.83 3.55
N LEU A 157 29.66 6.10 4.85
CA LEU A 157 28.69 7.05 5.40
C LEU A 157 29.10 8.48 5.03
N VAL A 158 28.55 8.94 3.92
CA VAL A 158 28.72 10.28 3.35
C VAL A 158 27.35 10.89 3.02
N ASN A 159 27.34 12.20 2.75
CA ASN A 159 26.12 12.93 2.39
C ASN A 159 25.45 12.31 1.15
N GLY A 160 24.16 12.04 1.26
CA GLY A 160 23.36 11.43 0.20
C GLY A 160 23.54 9.91 0.07
N ALA A 161 24.26 9.23 0.98
CA ALA A 161 24.46 7.78 0.88
C ALA A 161 23.14 7.01 0.96
N ILE A 162 22.99 5.99 0.11
CA ILE A 162 21.90 5.01 0.16
C ILE A 162 22.54 3.65 0.44
N PHE A 163 22.13 3.00 1.53
CA PHE A 163 22.63 1.68 1.90
C PHE A 163 21.58 0.61 1.64
N MET A 164 21.97 -0.45 0.94
CA MET A 164 21.12 -1.58 0.61
C MET A 164 21.39 -2.73 1.58
N PHE A 165 20.36 -3.09 2.33
CA PHE A 165 20.29 -4.26 3.19
C PHE A 165 19.12 -5.13 2.76
N HIS A 166 18.96 -6.28 3.39
CA HIS A 166 17.79 -7.12 3.25
C HIS A 166 16.99 -7.17 4.57
N ALA A 167 15.67 -7.27 4.44
CA ALA A 167 14.77 -7.64 5.52
C ALA A 167 14.18 -9.02 5.21
N ASN A 168 14.98 -10.08 5.41
CA ASN A 168 14.59 -11.45 5.13
C ASN A 168 15.23 -12.44 6.13
N GLU A 169 14.95 -13.74 5.98
CA GLU A 169 15.41 -14.80 6.87
C GLU A 169 16.92 -15.07 6.81
N ILE A 170 17.61 -14.55 5.78
CA ILE A 170 19.06 -14.75 5.58
C ILE A 170 19.84 -13.66 6.33
N ALA A 171 19.37 -12.41 6.27
CA ALA A 171 20.00 -11.23 6.83
C ALA A 171 19.73 -11.04 8.35
N LYS A 172 19.89 -12.11 9.15
CA LYS A 172 19.52 -12.12 10.58
C LYS A 172 20.33 -11.15 11.45
N GLU A 173 21.55 -10.83 11.04
CA GLU A 173 22.45 -9.92 11.77
C GLU A 173 22.20 -8.44 11.43
N THR A 174 21.43 -8.16 10.37
CA THR A 174 21.17 -6.80 9.89
C THR A 174 20.51 -5.90 10.93
N PRO A 175 19.48 -6.31 11.69
CA PRO A 175 18.91 -5.48 12.75
C PRO A 175 19.95 -4.98 13.76
N GLN A 176 20.87 -5.85 14.19
CA GLN A 176 21.89 -5.49 15.17
C GLN A 176 22.95 -4.54 14.57
N ALA A 177 23.30 -4.73 13.29
CA ALA A 177 24.17 -3.79 12.58
C ALA A 177 23.50 -2.42 12.41
N VAL A 178 22.25 -2.38 11.95
CA VAL A 178 21.46 -1.15 11.77
C VAL A 178 21.36 -0.37 13.07
N LYS A 179 21.05 -1.05 14.19
CA LYS A 179 21.02 -0.41 15.52
C LYS A 179 22.32 0.33 15.86
N SER A 180 23.47 -0.23 15.47
CA SER A 180 24.77 0.41 15.67
C SER A 180 24.99 1.55 14.67
N LEU A 181 24.64 1.36 13.40
CA LEU A 181 24.81 2.32 12.33
C LEU A 181 23.97 3.59 12.50
N VAL A 182 22.72 3.44 12.93
CA VAL A 182 21.81 4.56 13.25
C VAL A 182 22.44 5.45 14.33
N ARG A 183 23.05 4.86 15.38
CA ARG A 183 23.77 5.63 16.41
C ARG A 183 24.95 6.41 15.82
N HIS A 184 25.79 5.75 15.02
CA HIS A 184 26.93 6.40 14.36
C HIS A 184 26.49 7.54 13.42
N THR A 185 25.38 7.34 12.72
CA THR A 185 24.78 8.32 11.80
C THR A 185 24.40 9.59 12.56
N ARG A 186 23.63 9.42 13.65
CA ARG A 186 23.25 10.52 14.54
C ARG A 186 24.46 11.21 15.15
N ASP A 187 25.44 10.45 15.66
CA ASP A 187 26.62 11.01 16.33
C ASP A 187 27.52 11.79 15.35
N ARG A 188 27.44 11.50 14.05
CA ARG A 188 28.09 12.26 12.96
C ARG A 188 27.22 13.39 12.39
N GLY A 189 26.03 13.63 12.94
CA GLY A 189 25.14 14.71 12.51
C GLY A 189 24.33 14.43 11.25
N PHE A 190 24.23 13.17 10.82
CA PHE A 190 23.41 12.78 9.69
C PHE A 190 21.97 12.49 10.12
N ALA A 191 21.00 12.87 9.28
CA ALA A 191 19.62 12.40 9.39
C ALA A 191 19.42 11.15 8.52
N ALA A 192 18.97 10.05 9.13
CA ALA A 192 18.56 8.85 8.41
C ALA A 192 17.10 8.98 7.98
N VAL A 193 16.88 9.28 6.70
CA VAL A 193 15.59 9.64 6.12
C VAL A 193 15.13 8.60 5.09
N SER A 194 13.87 8.69 4.67
CA SER A 194 13.36 7.87 3.57
C SER A 194 14.03 8.23 2.23
N VAL A 195 13.96 7.34 1.25
CA VAL A 195 14.45 7.61 -0.11
C VAL A 195 13.68 8.77 -0.72
N SER A 196 12.35 8.86 -0.58
CA SER A 196 11.61 10.01 -1.11
C SER A 196 12.07 11.34 -0.52
N GLU A 197 12.36 11.40 0.78
CA GLU A 197 12.88 12.61 1.42
C GLU A 197 14.31 12.93 0.95
N LEU A 198 15.16 11.91 0.81
CA LEU A 198 16.51 12.03 0.26
C LEU A 198 16.49 12.61 -1.16
N LEU A 199 15.59 12.13 -2.02
CA LEU A 199 15.43 12.57 -3.40
C LEU A 199 14.86 13.98 -3.50
N ARG A 200 13.90 14.32 -2.63
CA ARG A 200 13.33 15.67 -2.54
C ARG A 200 14.40 16.70 -2.18
N ALA A 201 15.31 16.36 -1.26
CA ALA A 201 16.47 17.20 -0.93
C ALA A 201 17.44 17.38 -2.12
N ASN A 202 17.36 16.51 -3.13
CA ASN A 202 18.10 16.59 -4.39
C ASN A 202 17.29 17.22 -5.54
N GLY A 203 16.10 17.75 -5.27
CA GLY A 203 15.21 18.32 -6.28
C GLY A 203 14.60 17.30 -7.24
N ILE A 204 14.65 16.00 -6.92
CA ILE A 204 14.06 14.93 -7.72
C ILE A 204 12.66 14.65 -7.17
N PRO A 205 11.58 14.95 -7.90
CA PRO A 205 10.23 14.63 -7.45
C PRO A 205 9.99 13.12 -7.51
N THR A 206 9.36 12.60 -6.47
CA THR A 206 8.86 11.22 -6.44
C THR A 206 7.39 11.22 -6.84
N GLY A 207 7.07 10.53 -7.93
CA GLY A 207 5.68 10.32 -8.34
C GLY A 207 4.97 9.31 -7.44
N GLU A 208 3.65 9.31 -7.49
CA GLU A 208 2.81 8.25 -6.93
C GLU A 208 1.89 7.72 -8.02
N ARG A 209 1.46 6.47 -7.88
CA ARG A 209 0.54 5.80 -8.80
C ARG A 209 -0.65 5.27 -8.02
N SER A 210 -1.85 5.57 -8.50
CA SER A 210 -3.09 5.11 -7.89
C SER A 210 -3.90 4.31 -8.90
N TRP A 211 -4.58 3.29 -8.42
CA TRP A 211 -5.45 2.42 -9.20
C TRP A 211 -6.88 2.47 -8.72
N GLN A 212 -7.80 2.13 -9.60
CA GLN A 212 -9.17 1.83 -9.25
C GLN A 212 -9.70 0.70 -10.13
N VAL A 213 -10.63 -0.07 -9.59
CA VAL A 213 -11.53 -0.88 -10.41
C VAL A 213 -12.71 0.00 -10.83
N ARG A 214 -13.17 -0.16 -12.07
CA ARG A 214 -14.44 0.37 -12.54
C ARG A 214 -15.25 -0.71 -13.24
N PHE A 215 -16.56 -0.70 -13.06
CA PHE A 215 -17.46 -1.65 -13.73
C PHE A 215 -18.76 -0.98 -14.18
N ARG A 216 -19.37 -1.53 -15.23
CA ARG A 216 -20.66 -1.07 -15.74
C ARG A 216 -21.78 -1.46 -14.78
N PRO A 217 -22.64 -0.52 -14.34
CA PRO A 217 -23.79 -0.87 -13.55
C PRO A 217 -24.76 -1.68 -14.42
N ALA A 218 -25.00 -2.93 -14.04
CA ALA A 218 -26.09 -3.73 -14.59
C ALA A 218 -26.82 -4.39 -13.41
N VAL A 219 -28.11 -4.07 -13.27
CA VAL A 219 -28.94 -4.66 -12.21
C VAL A 219 -29.29 -6.09 -12.61
N GLN A 220 -28.72 -7.06 -11.91
CA GLN A 220 -29.04 -8.47 -12.08
C GLN A 220 -29.97 -8.96 -10.97
N GLY A 221 -31.11 -9.55 -11.36
CA GLY A 221 -32.06 -10.16 -10.43
C GLY A 221 -32.93 -9.17 -9.63
N SER A 222 -33.56 -9.67 -8.56
CA SER A 222 -34.36 -8.86 -7.63
C SER A 222 -33.46 -8.19 -6.59
N PHE A 223 -33.18 -6.90 -6.77
CA PHE A 223 -32.53 -6.08 -5.75
C PHE A 223 -33.53 -5.75 -4.64
N LEU A 224 -33.20 -6.13 -3.41
CA LEU A 224 -34.01 -5.87 -2.21
C LEU A 224 -33.58 -4.55 -1.58
N SER A 225 -34.04 -3.44 -2.16
CA SER A 225 -33.70 -2.09 -1.73
C SER A 225 -34.09 -1.82 -0.28
N GLU A 226 -35.15 -2.46 0.23
CA GLU A 226 -35.65 -2.30 1.58
C GLU A 226 -34.70 -2.80 2.68
N GLN A 227 -33.71 -3.63 2.32
CA GLN A 227 -32.68 -4.10 3.25
C GLN A 227 -31.58 -3.06 3.48
N TRP A 228 -31.49 -2.04 2.63
CA TRP A 228 -30.51 -0.96 2.70
C TRP A 228 -31.17 0.29 3.25
N LYS A 229 -30.67 0.77 4.39
CA LYS A 229 -31.22 1.96 5.06
C LYS A 229 -30.14 3.02 5.23
N PRO A 230 -30.48 4.32 5.11
CA PRO A 230 -29.56 5.39 5.46
C PRO A 230 -29.06 5.24 6.90
N VAL A 231 -27.76 5.40 7.10
CA VAL A 231 -27.17 5.53 8.44
C VAL A 231 -27.35 6.97 8.86
N ALA A 232 -28.51 7.27 9.45
CA ALA A 232 -28.90 8.60 9.85
C ALA A 232 -29.14 8.66 11.36
N GLY A 233 -28.57 9.68 12.01
CA GLY A 233 -28.69 9.90 13.44
C GLY A 233 -27.67 9.12 14.29
N ASP A 234 -27.48 9.59 15.52
CA ASP A 234 -26.43 9.10 16.41
C ASP A 234 -26.64 7.63 16.83
N ASP A 235 -27.88 7.21 17.07
CA ASP A 235 -28.21 5.85 17.52
C ASP A 235 -27.84 4.79 16.47
N GLU A 236 -28.19 5.03 15.21
CA GLU A 236 -27.90 4.10 14.11
C GLU A 236 -26.39 4.05 13.83
N LEU A 237 -25.70 5.19 13.93
CA LEU A 237 -24.25 5.26 13.77
C LEU A 237 -23.52 4.52 14.91
N GLN A 238 -23.96 4.69 16.16
CA GLN A 238 -23.42 3.99 17.32
C GLN A 238 -23.61 2.48 17.20
N LYS A 239 -24.77 2.05 16.72
CA LYS A 239 -25.09 0.65 16.48
C LYS A 239 -24.24 0.06 15.35
N LEU A 240 -24.14 0.75 14.22
CA LEU A 240 -23.26 0.34 13.12
C LEU A 240 -21.81 0.24 13.59
N ALA A 241 -21.32 1.19 14.38
CA ALA A 241 -19.97 1.13 14.94
C ALA A 241 -19.76 -0.09 15.85
N ALA A 242 -20.77 -0.43 16.66
CA ALA A 242 -20.71 -1.61 17.52
C ALA A 242 -20.69 -2.91 16.70
N ASP A 243 -21.64 -3.07 15.77
CA ASP A 243 -21.74 -4.25 14.92
C ASP A 243 -20.48 -4.41 14.06
N SER A 244 -20.03 -3.33 13.40
CA SER A 244 -18.93 -3.39 12.42
C SER A 244 -17.53 -3.55 13.00
N LEU A 245 -17.36 -3.25 14.30
CA LEU A 245 -16.10 -3.51 15.00
C LEU A 245 -15.82 -5.03 15.10
N GLU A 246 -16.87 -5.85 15.13
CA GLU A 246 -16.78 -7.32 15.23
C GLU A 246 -16.58 -8.00 13.88
N TRP A 247 -16.62 -7.25 12.77
CA TRP A 247 -16.54 -7.82 11.40
C TRP A 247 -15.13 -8.19 10.96
N GLY A 248 -14.11 -7.90 11.78
CA GLY A 248 -12.71 -8.09 11.39
C GLY A 248 -12.28 -7.15 10.25
N ASN A 249 -12.92 -5.99 10.11
CA ASN A 249 -12.54 -4.99 9.12
C ASN A 249 -11.06 -4.59 9.33
N PRO A 250 -10.18 -4.75 8.33
CA PRO A 250 -8.76 -4.41 8.46
C PRO A 250 -8.49 -2.93 8.79
N LYS A 251 -9.46 -2.04 8.54
CA LYS A 251 -9.42 -0.61 8.89
C LYS A 251 -9.91 -0.33 10.32
N ALA A 252 -10.62 -1.27 10.94
CA ALA A 252 -11.14 -1.08 12.29
C ALA A 252 -9.98 -1.02 13.29
N PRO A 253 -9.97 -0.02 14.20
CA PRO A 253 -8.96 0.09 15.23
C PRO A 253 -9.06 -1.07 16.22
N THR A 254 -7.95 -1.43 16.83
CA THR A 254 -7.87 -2.47 17.87
C THR A 254 -7.40 -1.87 19.21
N GLY A 255 -7.61 -2.60 20.30
CA GLY A 255 -7.16 -2.21 21.63
C GLY A 255 -8.05 -1.18 22.34
N ALA A 256 -7.49 -0.52 23.36
CA ALA A 256 -8.24 0.41 24.20
C ALA A 256 -8.78 1.60 23.38
N GLY A 257 -10.07 1.90 23.56
CA GLY A 257 -10.76 2.98 22.84
C GLY A 257 -11.06 2.68 21.37
N ALA A 258 -10.92 1.43 20.91
CA ALA A 258 -11.23 1.01 19.54
C ALA A 258 -12.63 1.47 19.10
N TYR A 259 -13.66 1.21 19.90
CA TYR A 259 -15.04 1.63 19.61
C TYR A 259 -15.13 3.15 19.36
N SER A 260 -14.60 3.98 20.28
CA SER A 260 -14.68 5.44 20.15
C SER A 260 -13.94 5.96 18.91
N LYS A 261 -12.77 5.41 18.62
CA LYS A 261 -12.00 5.74 17.39
C LYS A 261 -12.76 5.32 16.13
N TRP A 262 -13.40 4.16 16.17
CA TRP A 262 -14.15 3.64 15.04
C TRP A 262 -15.42 4.43 14.79
N LEU A 263 -16.17 4.75 15.85
CA LEU A 263 -17.32 5.64 15.80
C LEU A 263 -16.93 7.01 15.23
N GLN A 264 -15.81 7.57 15.68
CA GLN A 264 -15.28 8.83 15.12
C GLN A 264 -14.96 8.70 13.63
N ALA A 265 -14.29 7.62 13.21
CA ALA A 265 -13.98 7.37 11.80
C ALA A 265 -15.24 7.27 10.93
N LEU A 266 -16.25 6.53 11.40
CA LEU A 266 -17.54 6.40 10.71
C LEU A 266 -18.34 7.72 10.72
N SER A 267 -18.21 8.53 11.77
CA SER A 267 -18.88 9.84 11.84
C SER A 267 -18.26 10.91 10.94
N THR A 268 -16.98 10.73 10.56
CA THR A 268 -16.25 11.76 9.83
C THR A 268 -16.77 11.84 8.39
N PRO A 269 -17.28 13.01 7.97
CA PRO A 269 -17.67 13.26 6.59
C PRO A 269 -16.55 12.98 5.59
N VAL A 270 -16.87 12.27 4.52
CA VAL A 270 -16.17 12.45 3.24
C VAL A 270 -17.06 13.42 2.48
N GLN A 271 -16.92 14.73 2.73
CA GLN A 271 -17.69 15.84 2.13
C GLN A 271 -19.16 15.52 1.79
N TRP A 272 -20.11 15.89 2.66
CA TRP A 272 -21.54 15.75 2.35
C TRP A 272 -21.96 16.80 1.33
N ASP A 273 -21.96 16.44 0.05
CA ASP A 273 -22.87 17.05 -0.93
C ASP A 273 -24.14 16.19 -1.01
N ASP A 274 -25.20 16.70 -1.66
CA ASP A 274 -26.48 15.98 -1.89
C ASP A 274 -26.31 14.62 -2.62
N ASP A 275 -25.11 14.40 -3.16
CA ASP A 275 -24.67 13.27 -3.97
C ASP A 275 -23.99 12.14 -3.18
N THR A 276 -23.84 12.28 -1.85
CA THR A 276 -23.26 11.24 -0.98
C THR A 276 -24.36 10.33 -0.41
N ARG A 277 -24.10 9.02 -0.35
CA ARG A 277 -24.94 8.01 0.27
C ARG A 277 -24.14 7.29 1.35
N PHE A 278 -24.68 7.21 2.56
CA PHE A 278 -24.15 6.35 3.60
C PHE A 278 -25.27 5.44 4.10
N VAL A 279 -25.17 4.15 3.76
CA VAL A 279 -26.21 3.16 4.01
C VAL A 279 -25.65 1.94 4.73
N ALA A 280 -26.50 1.28 5.50
CA ALA A 280 -26.22 -0.01 6.10
C ALA A 280 -27.26 -1.03 5.64
N ARG A 281 -26.77 -2.24 5.34
CA ARG A 281 -27.62 -3.41 5.11
C ARG A 281 -27.89 -4.11 6.43
N SER A 282 -29.16 -4.38 6.72
CA SER A 282 -29.56 -5.02 7.98
C SER A 282 -30.39 -6.27 7.75
N PHE A 283 -30.17 -7.30 8.57
CA PHE A 283 -30.97 -8.51 8.60
C PHE A 283 -31.13 -8.99 10.05
N ALA A 284 -32.35 -9.38 10.41
CA ALA A 284 -32.72 -9.82 11.77
C ALA A 284 -32.29 -8.84 12.89
N GLY A 285 -32.37 -7.53 12.62
CA GLY A 285 -32.05 -6.49 13.61
C GLY A 285 -30.56 -6.18 13.79
N GLN A 286 -29.65 -6.83 13.05
CA GLN A 286 -28.22 -6.55 13.05
C GLN A 286 -27.76 -5.99 11.70
N HIS A 287 -26.70 -5.18 11.71
CA HIS A 287 -26.01 -4.77 10.48
C HIS A 287 -25.09 -5.88 9.97
N TRP A 288 -25.01 -5.99 8.65
CA TRP A 288 -24.18 -6.98 7.95
C TRP A 288 -23.25 -6.37 6.92
N ALA A 289 -23.55 -5.17 6.44
CA ALA A 289 -22.68 -4.40 5.56
C ALA A 289 -22.97 -2.91 5.70
N TYR A 290 -22.01 -2.08 5.34
CA TYR A 290 -22.24 -0.66 5.07
C TYR A 290 -21.55 -0.25 3.78
N VAL A 291 -22.07 0.80 3.17
CA VAL A 291 -21.47 1.44 2.00
C VAL A 291 -21.56 2.94 2.15
N ARG A 292 -20.43 3.61 1.90
CA ARG A 292 -20.33 5.03 1.65
C ARG A 292 -19.95 5.23 0.19
N ALA A 293 -20.78 5.96 -0.53
CA ALA A 293 -20.55 6.25 -1.93
C ALA A 293 -20.88 7.70 -2.27
N THR A 294 -20.22 8.25 -3.28
CA THR A 294 -20.44 9.62 -3.75
C THR A 294 -20.58 9.60 -5.27
N VAL A 295 -21.56 10.31 -5.82
CA VAL A 295 -21.63 10.53 -7.26
C VAL A 295 -20.59 11.58 -7.65
N ARG A 296 -19.70 11.26 -8.58
CA ARG A 296 -18.69 12.17 -9.14
C ARG A 296 -18.70 12.07 -10.66
N GLY A 297 -19.20 13.11 -11.33
CA GLY A 297 -19.33 13.12 -12.78
C GLY A 297 -20.28 12.02 -13.27
N ASP A 298 -19.79 11.08 -14.08
CA ASP A 298 -20.56 9.94 -14.57
C ASP A 298 -20.29 8.64 -13.78
N ALA A 299 -19.71 8.71 -12.59
CA ALA A 299 -19.40 7.56 -11.76
C ALA A 299 -20.00 7.63 -10.35
N LEU A 300 -20.45 6.49 -9.85
CA LEU A 300 -20.68 6.28 -8.42
C LEU A 300 -19.39 5.74 -7.79
N VAL A 301 -18.73 6.55 -6.96
CA VAL A 301 -17.46 6.18 -6.31
C VAL A 301 -17.74 5.54 -4.96
N LEU A 302 -17.32 4.29 -4.77
CA LEU A 302 -17.34 3.60 -3.48
C LEU A 302 -16.16 4.08 -2.62
N GLU A 303 -16.43 5.04 -1.74
CA GLU A 303 -15.44 5.68 -0.86
C GLU A 303 -14.97 4.74 0.25
N ASP A 304 -15.92 4.02 0.85
CA ASP A 304 -15.66 3.05 1.91
C ASP A 304 -16.81 2.04 1.98
N PHE A 305 -16.48 0.79 2.27
CA PHE A 305 -17.46 -0.24 2.55
C PHE A 305 -16.84 -1.36 3.36
N ALA A 306 -17.67 -2.06 4.12
CA ALA A 306 -17.28 -3.28 4.80
C ALA A 306 -18.49 -4.20 4.97
N ALA A 307 -18.22 -5.47 5.25
CA ALA A 307 -19.25 -6.44 5.58
C ALA A 307 -18.77 -7.44 6.65
N LYS A 308 -19.74 -8.03 7.37
CA LYS A 308 -19.55 -8.98 8.49
C LYS A 308 -18.88 -10.29 8.09
N GLU A 309 -18.90 -10.64 6.82
CA GLU A 309 -18.31 -11.88 6.32
C GLU A 309 -17.32 -11.62 5.18
N ALA A 310 -16.19 -12.33 5.23
CA ALA A 310 -15.26 -12.40 4.12
C ALA A 310 -15.75 -13.30 2.97
N HIS A 311 -16.91 -13.95 3.08
CA HIS A 311 -17.49 -14.79 2.02
C HIS A 311 -17.99 -13.94 0.84
N ALA A 312 -17.95 -14.51 -0.37
CA ALA A 312 -18.19 -13.81 -1.64
C ALA A 312 -19.55 -13.07 -1.69
N ASP A 313 -20.56 -13.57 -0.99
CA ASP A 313 -21.94 -13.10 -1.07
C ASP A 313 -22.12 -11.68 -0.54
N ALA A 314 -21.33 -11.26 0.46
CA ALA A 314 -21.47 -9.94 1.06
C ALA A 314 -21.04 -8.80 0.11
N LEU A 315 -19.94 -9.02 -0.61
CA LEU A 315 -19.48 -8.07 -1.62
C LEU A 315 -20.46 -8.01 -2.80
N VAL A 316 -21.08 -9.14 -3.19
CA VAL A 316 -22.14 -9.15 -4.21
C VAL A 316 -23.27 -8.20 -3.85
N TYR A 317 -23.76 -8.22 -2.61
CA TYR A 317 -24.82 -7.30 -2.19
C TYR A 317 -24.40 -5.83 -2.27
N ILE A 318 -23.15 -5.51 -1.90
CA ILE A 318 -22.59 -4.16 -2.03
C ILE A 318 -22.54 -3.73 -3.50
N LEU A 319 -22.05 -4.61 -4.40
CA LEU A 319 -21.97 -4.30 -5.83
C LEU A 319 -23.36 -4.17 -6.47
N GLN A 320 -24.33 -4.98 -6.06
CA GLN A 320 -25.73 -4.86 -6.51
C GLN A 320 -26.36 -3.55 -6.05
N TRP A 321 -26.15 -3.16 -4.79
CA TRP A 321 -26.56 -1.86 -4.29
C TRP A 321 -25.93 -0.72 -5.10
N ALA A 322 -24.62 -0.79 -5.32
CA ALA A 322 -23.89 0.22 -6.06
C ALA A 322 -24.37 0.32 -7.52
N ALA A 323 -24.63 -0.80 -8.18
CA ALA A 323 -25.16 -0.83 -9.54
C ALA A 323 -26.58 -0.24 -9.64
N HIS A 324 -27.43 -0.51 -8.65
CA HIS A 324 -28.77 0.08 -8.56
C HIS A 324 -28.70 1.60 -8.37
N GLU A 325 -27.93 2.07 -7.38
CA GLU A 325 -27.78 3.49 -7.13
C GLU A 325 -27.15 4.22 -8.33
N ALA A 326 -26.08 3.68 -8.90
CA ALA A 326 -25.46 4.24 -10.09
C ALA A 326 -26.46 4.38 -11.23
N SER A 327 -27.32 3.38 -11.44
CA SER A 327 -28.38 3.42 -12.45
C SER A 327 -29.43 4.50 -12.15
N ALA A 328 -29.82 4.66 -10.87
CA ALA A 328 -30.75 5.70 -10.43
C ALA A 328 -30.22 7.13 -10.66
N PHE A 329 -28.90 7.33 -10.49
CA PHE A 329 -28.23 8.61 -10.78
C PHE A 329 -27.77 8.76 -12.24
N GLY A 330 -28.02 7.78 -13.10
CA GLY A 330 -27.56 7.82 -14.50
C GLY A 330 -26.03 7.75 -14.67
N CYS A 331 -25.32 7.23 -13.66
CA CYS A 331 -23.89 6.97 -13.73
C CYS A 331 -23.58 5.86 -14.73
N LYS A 332 -22.51 6.03 -15.50
CA LYS A 332 -21.98 5.05 -16.45
C LYS A 332 -21.07 4.02 -15.81
N TRP A 333 -20.51 4.34 -14.65
CA TRP A 333 -19.53 3.52 -13.94
C TRP A 333 -19.83 3.46 -12.44
N VAL A 334 -19.48 2.35 -11.82
CA VAL A 334 -19.19 2.27 -10.39
C VAL A 334 -17.68 2.11 -10.25
N THR A 335 -17.05 2.86 -9.35
CA THR A 335 -15.59 2.77 -9.13
C THR A 335 -15.25 2.48 -7.66
N ALA A 336 -14.10 1.84 -7.43
CA ALA A 336 -13.57 1.59 -6.09
C ALA A 336 -12.04 1.50 -6.11
N SER A 337 -11.38 1.99 -5.05
CA SER A 337 -9.93 1.87 -4.86
C SER A 337 -9.53 0.82 -3.82
N GLN A 338 -10.52 0.17 -3.19
CA GLN A 338 -10.35 -0.95 -2.27
C GLN A 338 -10.88 -2.25 -2.90
N ASP A 339 -10.33 -3.40 -2.49
CA ASP A 339 -10.71 -4.72 -3.00
C ASP A 339 -10.72 -4.84 -4.53
N MET A 340 -9.89 -4.07 -5.23
CA MET A 340 -9.93 -3.91 -6.69
C MET A 340 -9.85 -5.25 -7.43
N ARG A 341 -8.87 -6.10 -7.08
CA ARG A 341 -8.68 -7.42 -7.68
C ARG A 341 -9.86 -8.34 -7.41
N ARG A 342 -10.43 -8.26 -6.20
CA ARG A 342 -11.59 -9.07 -5.79
C ARG A 342 -12.87 -8.64 -6.51
N ILE A 343 -13.13 -7.34 -6.59
CA ILE A 343 -14.27 -6.76 -7.32
C ILE A 343 -14.15 -7.12 -8.80
N HIS A 344 -12.99 -6.92 -9.42
CA HIS A 344 -12.77 -7.24 -10.83
C HIS A 344 -13.11 -8.70 -11.14
N LYS A 345 -12.56 -9.63 -10.34
CA LYS A 345 -12.86 -11.07 -10.47
C LYS A 345 -14.34 -11.39 -10.26
N LEU A 346 -15.00 -10.71 -9.32
CA LEU A 346 -16.43 -10.91 -9.06
C LEU A 346 -17.28 -10.38 -10.23
N CYS A 347 -16.92 -9.23 -10.81
CA CYS A 347 -17.56 -8.70 -12.01
C CYS A 347 -17.44 -9.69 -13.19
N GLU A 348 -16.26 -10.28 -13.41
CA GLU A 348 -16.08 -11.33 -14.44
C GLU A 348 -17.00 -12.52 -14.21
N GLN A 349 -17.13 -12.98 -12.96
CA GLN A 349 -18.02 -14.09 -12.59
C GLN A 349 -19.51 -13.76 -12.79
N LEU A 350 -19.89 -12.49 -12.60
CA LEU A 350 -21.24 -11.99 -12.83
C LEU A 350 -21.48 -11.61 -14.30
N GLY A 351 -20.49 -11.68 -15.19
CA GLY A 351 -20.62 -11.23 -16.58
C GLY A 351 -20.78 -9.71 -16.73
N LEU A 352 -20.26 -8.94 -15.77
CA LEU A 352 -20.21 -7.48 -15.82
C LEU A 352 -18.93 -7.02 -16.53
N GLU A 353 -19.03 -6.01 -17.39
CA GLU A 353 -17.87 -5.33 -17.96
C GLU A 353 -17.15 -4.57 -16.85
N ALA A 354 -15.90 -4.95 -16.56
CA ALA A 354 -15.06 -4.35 -15.55
C ALA A 354 -13.60 -4.25 -15.99
N GLU A 355 -12.89 -3.29 -15.45
CA GLU A 355 -11.46 -3.10 -15.68
C GLU A 355 -10.80 -2.43 -14.48
N ILE A 356 -9.50 -2.69 -14.31
CA ILE A 356 -8.65 -1.99 -13.35
C ILE A 356 -7.78 -1.01 -14.13
N VAL A 357 -7.89 0.27 -13.79
CA VAL A 357 -7.27 1.40 -14.49
C VAL A 357 -6.52 2.28 -13.51
N THR A 358 -5.54 3.03 -14.00
CA THR A 358 -4.89 4.08 -13.20
C THR A 358 -5.87 5.23 -12.96
N GLN A 359 -5.75 5.87 -11.80
CA GLN A 359 -6.39 7.15 -11.51
C GLN A 359 -5.43 8.27 -11.95
N ASP A 360 -5.97 9.22 -12.70
CA ASP A 360 -5.25 10.41 -13.17
C ASP A 360 -5.11 11.48 -12.07
#